data_AF-A0A2V5N3K9-F1
#
_entry.id   AF-A0A2V5N3K9-F1
#
_cell.length_a   1.000
_cell.length_b   1.000
_cell.length_c   1.000
_cell.angle_alpha   90.00
_cell.angle_beta   90.00
_cell.angle_gamma   90.00
#
_symmetry.space_group_name_H-M   'P 1'
#
loop_
_entity.id
_entity.type
_entity.pdbx_description
1 polymer ?
#
loop_
_entity_poly.entity_id
_entity_poly.type
_entity_poly.pdbx_seq_one_letter_code
_entity_poly.pdbx_strand_id
1 'polypeptide(L)'
;YQTVIETQDDNGAVARLLESGADWITFTSSSTVENFHARFDLPKLMHQFPNLKTLSIGPETSKTLSALGLTPTVEAATSTIEGMIASLLKAIR
;
A
#
# COMPACT_ATOMS: atom_id res chain seq x y z
N TYR A 1 12.97 -19.06 -3.38
CA TYR A 1 12.59 -18.18 -2.25
C TYR A 1 11.08 -18.25 -2.09
N GLN A 2 10.56 -18.04 -0.88
CA GLN A 2 9.11 -18.06 -0.61
C GLN A 2 8.72 -16.76 0.07
N THR A 3 7.65 -16.13 -0.42
CA THR A 3 7.03 -14.98 0.23
C THR A 3 6.07 -15.50 1.29
N VAL A 4 6.20 -15.02 2.52
CA VAL A 4 5.30 -15.35 3.64
C VAL A 4 4.69 -14.07 4.19
N ILE A 5 3.51 -14.19 4.78
CA ILE A 5 2.83 -13.06 5.43
C ILE A 5 3.59 -12.75 6.73
N GLU A 6 3.92 -11.48 6.93
CA GLU A 6 4.46 -11.00 8.20
C GLU A 6 3.35 -11.00 9.25
N THR A 7 3.53 -11.66 10.40
CA THR A 7 2.49 -11.79 11.44
C THR A 7 2.88 -11.18 12.78
N GLN A 8 4.14 -10.78 12.96
CA GLN A 8 4.65 -10.24 14.22
C GLN A 8 4.35 -8.73 14.35
N ASP A 9 4.37 -8.21 15.58
CA ASP A 9 4.21 -6.78 15.89
C ASP A 9 5.24 -6.32 16.93
N ASP A 10 6.52 -6.65 16.70
CA ASP A 10 7.57 -6.48 17.70
C ASP A 10 7.80 -5.01 18.10
N ASN A 11 7.42 -4.06 17.26
CA ASN A 11 7.60 -2.62 17.48
C ASN A 11 6.27 -1.84 17.60
N GLY A 12 5.13 -2.54 17.71
CA GLY A 12 3.80 -1.92 17.82
C GLY A 12 3.32 -1.19 16.56
N ALA A 13 3.94 -1.39 15.39
CA ALA A 13 3.52 -0.75 14.15
C ALA A 13 2.12 -1.18 13.69
N VAL A 14 1.74 -2.44 13.93
CA VAL A 14 0.40 -2.96 13.60
C VAL A 14 -0.62 -2.29 14.50
N ALA A 15 -0.37 -2.25 15.81
CA ALA A 15 -1.24 -1.55 16.75
C ALA A 15 -1.43 -0.07 16.36
N ARG A 16 -0.33 0.64 16.07
CA ARG A 16 -0.40 2.04 15.62
C ARG A 16 -1.18 2.20 14.32
N LEU A 17 -0.93 1.36 13.31
CA LEU A 17 -1.66 1.43 12.05
C LEU A 17 -3.17 1.22 12.24
N LEU A 18 -3.57 0.28 13.09
CA LEU A 18 -4.98 -0.01 13.34
C LEU A 18 -5.68 1.05 14.19
N GLU A 19 -4.93 1.74 15.05
CA GLU A 19 -5.44 2.82 15.91
C GLU A 19 -5.50 4.17 15.19
N SER A 20 -4.40 4.59 14.56
CA SER A 20 -4.24 5.93 14.00
C SER A 20 -4.14 5.99 12.47
N GLY A 21 -4.00 4.84 11.81
CA GLY A 21 -3.90 4.78 10.36
C GLY A 21 -2.54 5.23 9.82
N ALA A 22 -2.52 5.59 8.54
CA ALA A 22 -1.38 6.20 7.87
C ALA A 22 -1.90 7.19 6.82
N ASP A 23 -1.09 8.18 6.46
CA ASP A 23 -1.42 9.09 5.34
C ASP A 23 -1.21 8.40 3.98
N TRP A 24 -0.16 7.57 3.89
CA TRP A 24 0.24 6.88 2.68
C TRP A 24 0.68 5.44 2.96
N ILE A 25 0.29 4.53 2.08
CA ILE A 25 0.88 3.19 1.96
C ILE A 25 1.45 3.02 0.56
N THR A 26 2.71 2.59 0.47
CA THR A 26 3.40 2.36 -0.80
C THR A 26 3.61 0.87 -1.02
N PHE A 27 3.24 0.36 -2.19
CA PHE A 27 3.42 -1.04 -2.58
C PHE A 27 4.44 -1.19 -3.70
N THR A 28 5.47 -1.98 -3.44
CA THR A 28 6.59 -2.23 -4.37
C THR A 28 6.48 -3.57 -5.10
N SER A 29 5.46 -4.37 -4.81
CA SER A 29 5.14 -5.58 -5.56
C SER A 29 3.67 -5.99 -5.35
N SER A 30 3.14 -6.80 -6.25
CA SER A 30 1.82 -7.42 -6.11
C SER A 30 1.71 -8.29 -4.85
N SER A 31 2.75 -9.07 -4.54
CA SER A 31 2.75 -9.92 -3.34
C SER A 31 2.68 -9.11 -2.03
N THR A 32 3.23 -7.89 -2.00
CA THR A 32 3.06 -7.00 -0.84
C THR A 32 1.62 -6.54 -0.68
N VAL A 33 0.89 -6.30 -1.77
CA VAL A 33 -0.54 -5.96 -1.74
C VAL A 33 -1.35 -7.13 -1.19
N GLU A 34 -1.14 -8.33 -1.73
CA GLU A 34 -1.86 -9.54 -1.33
C GLU A 34 -1.64 -9.86 0.15
N ASN A 35 -0.39 -9.86 0.61
CA ASN A 35 -0.07 -10.18 2.00
C ASN A 35 -0.57 -9.10 2.97
N PHE A 36 -0.46 -7.82 2.58
CA PHE A 36 -0.98 -6.73 3.40
C PHE A 36 -2.51 -6.79 3.50
N HIS A 37 -3.20 -7.06 2.39
CA HIS A 37 -4.64 -7.28 2.40
C HIS A 37 -5.03 -8.48 3.27
N ALA A 38 -4.34 -9.62 3.14
CA ALA A 38 -4.61 -10.81 3.96
C ALA A 38 -4.48 -10.54 5.46
N ARG A 39 -3.57 -9.64 5.86
CA ARG A 39 -3.35 -9.29 7.26
C ARG A 39 -4.31 -8.23 7.80
N PHE A 40 -4.59 -7.19 7.01
CA PHE A 40 -5.25 -5.97 7.50
C PHE A 40 -6.62 -5.71 6.90
N ASP A 41 -7.03 -6.48 5.89
CA ASP A 41 -8.21 -6.19 5.06
C ASP A 41 -8.14 -4.76 4.50
N LEU A 42 -7.25 -4.57 3.51
CA LEU A 42 -6.93 -3.25 2.96
C LEU A 42 -8.17 -2.40 2.58
N PRO A 43 -9.22 -2.92 1.91
CA PRO A 43 -10.45 -2.16 1.66
C PRO A 43 -11.12 -1.65 2.94
N LYS A 44 -11.22 -2.49 3.97
CA LYS A 44 -11.78 -2.10 5.28
C LYS A 44 -10.93 -1.05 5.97
N LEU A 45 -9.60 -1.19 5.90
CA LEU A 45 -8.67 -0.21 6.46
C LEU A 45 -8.81 1.16 5.79
N MET A 46 -8.92 1.21 4.46
CA MET A 46 -9.15 2.46 3.73
C MET A 46 -10.51 3.07 4.02
N HIS A 47 -11.54 2.25 4.28
CA HIS A 47 -12.84 2.76 4.73
C HIS A 47 -12.78 3.35 6.15
N GLN A 48 -11.98 2.75 7.05
CA GLN A 48 -11.75 3.28 8.40
C GLN A 48 -10.96 4.60 8.37
N PHE A 49 -9.98 4.72 7.47
CA PHE A 49 -9.13 5.89 7.31
C PHE A 49 -9.32 6.52 5.93
N PRO A 50 -10.37 7.33 5.70
CA PRO A 50 -10.73 7.82 4.35
C PRO A 50 -9.69 8.74 3.70
N ASN A 51 -8.76 9.29 4.50
CA ASN A 51 -7.65 10.11 4.01
C ASN A 51 -6.41 9.29 3.61
N LEU A 52 -6.40 7.98 3.89
CA LEU A 52 -5.30 7.08 3.54
C LEU A 52 -5.18 6.97 2.03
N LYS A 53 -4.00 7.31 1.51
CA LYS A 53 -3.65 7.23 0.09
C LYS A 53 -2.76 6.03 -0.18
N THR A 54 -2.80 5.53 -1.41
CA THR A 54 -1.96 4.41 -1.83
C THR A 54 -1.11 4.76 -3.05
N LEU A 55 0.13 4.28 -3.07
CA LEU A 55 1.03 4.37 -4.20
C LEU A 55 1.43 2.97 -4.65
N SER A 56 1.32 2.68 -5.95
CA SER A 56 1.87 1.48 -6.56
C SER A 56 3.15 1.79 -7.33
N ILE A 57 4.13 0.89 -7.30
CA ILE A 57 5.39 1.04 -8.06
C ILE A 57 5.23 0.87 -9.58
N GLY A 58 4.07 0.37 -10.03
CA GLY A 58 3.82 0.13 -11.43
C GLY A 58 2.57 -0.72 -11.71
N PRO A 59 2.32 -1.03 -12.98
CA PRO A 59 1.03 -1.50 -13.47
C PRO A 59 0.61 -2.86 -12.89
N GLU A 60 1.55 -3.76 -12.64
CA GLU A 60 1.23 -5.08 -12.07
C GLU A 60 0.72 -4.99 -10.64
N THR A 61 1.31 -4.09 -9.84
CA THR A 61 0.86 -3.80 -8.49
C THR A 61 -0.48 -3.08 -8.50
N SER A 62 -0.70 -2.15 -9.44
CA SER A 62 -2.01 -1.49 -9.62
C SER A 62 -3.12 -2.44 -10.01
N LYS A 63 -2.86 -3.44 -10.88
CA LYS A 63 -3.83 -4.49 -11.20
C LYS A 63 -4.21 -5.30 -9.97
N THR A 64 -3.26 -5.58 -9.10
CA THR A 64 -3.50 -6.34 -7.86
C THR A 64 -4.39 -5.55 -6.90
N LEU A 65 -4.14 -4.24 -6.75
CA LEU A 65 -5.07 -3.35 -6.01
C LEU A 65 -6.46 -3.33 -6.66
N SER A 66 -6.52 -3.26 -7.99
CA SER A 66 -7.79 -3.25 -8.74
C SER A 66 -8.60 -4.54 -8.54
N ALA A 67 -7.92 -5.70 -8.44
CA ALA A 67 -8.55 -6.98 -8.12
C ALA A 67 -9.18 -7.01 -6.72
N LEU A 68 -8.70 -6.16 -5.80
CA LEU A 68 -9.30 -5.94 -4.47
C LEU A 68 -10.40 -4.86 -4.49
N GLY A 69 -10.78 -4.35 -5.66
CA GLY A 69 -11.76 -3.26 -5.80
C GLY A 69 -11.20 -1.88 -5.45
N LEU A 70 -9.87 -1.73 -5.38
CA LEU A 70 -9.20 -0.49 -5.01
C LEU A 70 -8.49 0.12 -6.22
N THR A 71 -8.63 1.44 -6.39
CA THR A 71 -7.80 2.19 -7.35
C THR A 71 -6.66 2.85 -6.58
N PRO A 72 -5.39 2.64 -6.96
CA PRO A 72 -4.29 3.35 -6.31
C PRO A 72 -4.48 4.86 -6.47
N THR A 73 -4.15 5.62 -5.42
CA THR A 73 -4.15 7.09 -5.54
C THR A 73 -3.10 7.55 -6.56
N VAL A 74 -1.97 6.85 -6.62
CA VAL A 74 -0.87 7.14 -7.55
C VAL A 74 -0.27 5.83 -8.06
N GLU A 75 -0.05 5.74 -9.37
CA GLU A 75 0.85 4.75 -9.96
C GLU A 75 2.16 5.42 -10.36
N ALA A 76 3.30 4.84 -9.98
CA ALA A 76 4.59 5.34 -10.39
C ALA A 76 4.82 5.11 -11.88
N ALA A 77 5.21 6.16 -12.61
CA ALA A 77 5.49 6.09 -14.04
C ALA A 77 6.73 5.23 -14.37
N THR A 78 7.60 4.99 -13.40
CA THR A 78 8.81 4.18 -13.54
C THR A 78 8.99 3.37 -12.27
N SER A 79 9.21 2.07 -12.41
CA SER A 79 9.36 1.14 -11.29
C SER A 79 10.76 1.21 -10.64
N THR A 80 11.14 2.42 -10.24
CA THR A 80 12.35 2.72 -9.47
C THR A 80 11.99 3.58 -8.27
N ILE A 81 12.89 3.68 -7.30
CA ILE A 81 12.70 4.53 -6.12
C ILE A 81 12.50 5.99 -6.54
N GLU A 82 13.29 6.48 -7.49
CA GLU A 82 13.17 7.85 -8.02
C GLU A 82 11.81 8.06 -8.70
N GLY A 83 11.32 7.06 -9.44
CA GLY A 83 10.01 7.11 -10.07
C GLY A 83 8.87 7.19 -9.05
N MET A 84 8.96 6.42 -7.96
CA MET A 84 7.99 6.51 -6.85
C MET A 84 8.04 7.87 -6.16
N ILE A 85 9.24 8.37 -5.82
CA ILE A 85 9.41 9.68 -5.16
C ILE A 85 8.85 10.79 -6.03
N ALA A 86 9.18 10.81 -7.33
CA ALA A 86 8.68 11.81 -8.26
C ALA A 86 7.15 11.81 -8.37
N SER A 87 6.54 10.62 -8.32
CA SER A 87 5.08 10.46 -8.39
C SER A 87 4.40 10.88 -7.09
N LEU A 88 4.99 10.54 -5.94
CA LEU A 88 4.53 10.96 -4.62
C LEU A 88 4.55 12.49 -4.47
N LEU A 89 5.66 13.14 -4.86
CA LEU A 89 5.80 14.61 -4.80
C LEU A 89 4.77 15.35 -5.67
N LYS A 90 4.32 14.75 -6.77
CA LYS A 90 3.27 15.32 -7.62
C LYS A 90 1.88 15.24 -6.99
N ALA A 91 1.64 14.23 -6.14
CA ALA A 91 0.32 13.94 -5.58
C ALA A 91 0.07 14.54 -4.19
N ILE A 92 1.12 15.07 -3.54
CA ILE A 92 1.03 15.80 -2.26
C ILE A 92 0.83 17.32 -2.49
N ARG A 93 1.02 17.80 -3.72
CA ARG A 93 0.74 19.19 -4.10
C ARG A 93 -0.76 19.41 -4.29
#